data_AF-A0A9X1H9R0-F1
#
_entry.id   AF-A0A9X1H9R0-F1
#
_cell.length_a   1.000
_cell.length_b   1.000
_cell.length_c   1.000
_cell.angle_alpha   90.00
_cell.angle_beta   90.00
_cell.angle_gamma   90.00
#
_symmetry.space_group_name_H-M   'P 1'
#
loop_
_entity.id
_entity.type
_entity.pdbx_description
1 polymer ?
#
loop_
_entity_poly.entity_id
_entity_poly.type
_entity_poly.pdbx_seq_one_letter_code
_entity_poly.pdbx_strand_id
1 'polypeptide(L)'
;MIVSFLMRKVFYKNLTSELTEINLLENGFSMQEPFGVKPIILDWKNVENVYFSEDKKQVIIQSLKKEFVLKNNFMGWYEFIQNVPSKFTNFDFDYVSDFMKSLQPCDICGIVAVKENHCLVCQNVPWNDQINGSKIDYIKQKQLTLFASNIKEGKEVKQYAKPEYGFKVNENWKLHL
;
A
#
# COMPACT_ATOMS: atom_id res chain seq x y z
N MET A 1 2.97 14.26 35.72
CA MET A 1 3.54 14.90 34.51
C MET A 1 4.35 13.87 33.69
N ILE A 2 3.75 12.73 33.32
CA ILE A 2 4.41 11.60 32.63
C ILE A 2 3.52 11.10 31.47
N VAL A 3 2.20 11.19 31.64
CA VAL A 3 1.18 10.76 30.68
C VAL A 3 1.20 11.55 29.35
N SER A 4 1.47 12.86 29.37
CA SER A 4 1.47 13.70 28.16
C SER A 4 2.66 13.43 27.22
N PHE A 5 3.79 12.99 27.75
CA PHE A 5 4.99 12.68 26.96
C PHE A 5 4.88 11.32 26.26
N LEU A 6 4.28 10.33 26.94
CA LEU A 6 3.99 9.01 26.38
C LEU A 6 2.94 9.08 25.26
N MET A 7 1.85 9.85 25.45
CA MET A 7 0.83 10.00 24.41
C MET A 7 1.37 10.69 23.16
N ARG A 8 2.22 11.73 23.29
CA ARG A 8 2.89 12.35 22.14
C ARG A 8 3.74 11.34 21.38
N LYS A 9 4.60 10.56 22.05
CA LYS A 9 5.42 9.54 21.37
C LYS A 9 4.59 8.50 20.62
N VAL A 10 3.48 8.03 21.18
CA VAL A 10 2.60 7.05 20.52
C VAL A 10 1.88 7.66 19.32
N PHE A 11 1.38 8.89 19.44
CA PHE A 11 0.69 9.59 18.36
C PHE A 11 1.65 9.92 17.20
N TYR A 12 2.85 10.41 17.50
CA TYR A 12 3.89 10.66 16.49
C TYR A 12 4.37 9.36 15.83
N LYS A 13 4.56 8.27 16.57
CA LYS A 13 5.02 6.98 16.02
C LYS A 13 4.01 6.34 15.05
N ASN A 14 2.71 6.55 15.25
CA ASN A 14 1.68 6.08 14.33
C ASN A 14 1.65 6.93 13.05
N LEU A 15 1.62 8.27 13.18
CA LEU A 15 1.68 9.20 12.04
C LEU A 15 2.97 9.08 11.21
N THR A 16 4.12 8.84 11.84
CA THR A 16 5.41 8.68 11.13
C THR A 16 5.50 7.35 10.38
N SER A 17 4.82 6.32 10.88
CA SER A 17 4.81 5.00 10.24
C SER A 17 4.03 5.01 8.92
N GLU A 18 2.94 5.77 8.85
CA GLU A 18 2.11 5.88 7.64
C GLU A 18 2.78 6.70 6.52
N LEU A 19 3.82 7.48 6.86
CA LEU A 19 4.59 8.31 5.93
C LEU A 19 5.93 7.68 5.53
N THR A 20 6.19 6.45 5.95
CA THR A 20 7.41 5.75 5.53
C THR A 20 7.19 5.16 4.15
N GLU A 21 8.08 5.48 3.22
CA GLU A 21 8.02 5.01 1.83
C GLU A 21 9.10 3.97 1.57
N ILE A 22 8.71 2.89 0.91
CA ILE A 22 9.62 1.85 0.40
C ILE A 22 9.72 2.04 -1.11
N ASN A 23 10.94 2.19 -1.61
CA ASN A 23 11.19 2.29 -3.04
C ASN A 23 12.10 1.15 -3.49
N LEU A 24 11.69 0.41 -4.52
CA LEU A 24 12.52 -0.62 -5.13
C LEU A 24 13.68 0.02 -5.90
N LEU A 25 14.84 -0.62 -5.80
CA LEU A 25 16.05 -0.28 -6.53
C LEU A 25 16.48 -1.52 -7.34
N GLU A 26 17.29 -1.32 -8.38
CA GLU A 26 17.76 -2.42 -9.25
C GLU A 26 18.36 -3.60 -8.46
N ASN A 27 19.16 -3.30 -7.43
CA ASN A 27 19.87 -4.30 -6.63
C ASN A 27 19.37 -4.35 -5.17
N GLY A 28 18.22 -3.77 -4.86
CA GLY A 28 17.82 -3.59 -3.47
C GLY A 28 16.54 -2.80 -3.26
N PHE A 29 16.49 -2.06 -2.17
CA PHE A 29 15.41 -1.15 -1.86
C PHE A 29 15.91 -0.01 -0.96
N SER A 30 15.15 1.07 -0.92
CA SER A 30 15.34 2.13 0.08
C SER A 30 14.10 2.30 0.94
N MET A 31 14.32 2.72 2.18
CA MET A 31 13.28 3.17 3.09
C MET A 31 13.52 4.64 3.41
N GLN A 32 12.49 5.45 3.21
CA GLN A 32 12.51 6.86 3.54
C GLN A 32 11.54 7.11 4.69
N GLU A 33 12.10 7.38 5.87
CA GLU A 33 11.31 7.87 7.00
C GLU A 33 10.93 9.34 6.77
N PRO A 34 9.80 9.80 7.34
CA PRO A 34 9.39 11.19 7.20
C PRO A 34 10.39 12.15 7.88
N PHE A 35 10.30 13.43 7.50
CA PHE A 35 11.04 14.55 8.10
C PHE A 35 12.56 14.60 7.82
N GLY A 36 12.98 14.18 6.63
CA GLY A 36 14.33 14.46 6.11
C GLY A 36 15.43 13.60 6.72
N VAL A 37 15.08 12.49 7.36
CA VAL A 37 16.06 11.45 7.71
C VAL A 37 16.64 10.90 6.42
N LYS A 38 17.96 10.72 6.39
CA LYS A 38 18.64 10.15 5.21
C LYS A 38 18.04 8.77 4.90
N PRO A 39 17.65 8.50 3.63
CA PRO A 39 17.11 7.20 3.25
C PRO A 39 18.05 6.07 3.63
N ILE A 40 17.48 5.00 4.18
CA ILE A 40 18.22 3.77 4.45
C ILE A 40 18.18 2.95 3.16
N ILE A 41 19.35 2.64 2.62
CA ILE A 41 19.48 1.83 1.41
C ILE A 41 19.99 0.45 1.79
N LEU A 42 19.31 -0.60 1.33
CA LEU A 42 19.73 -1.99 1.46
C LEU A 42 19.88 -2.63 0.10
N ASP A 43 21.04 -3.23 -0.11
CA ASP A 43 21.32 -4.11 -1.25
C ASP A 43 20.95 -5.55 -0.87
N TRP A 44 20.26 -6.25 -1.77
CA TRP A 44 19.85 -7.64 -1.57
C TRP A 44 21.01 -8.58 -1.28
N LYS A 45 22.24 -8.27 -1.70
CA LYS A 45 23.44 -9.07 -1.37
C LYS A 45 23.82 -9.02 0.11
N ASN A 46 23.38 -7.99 0.83
CA ASN A 46 23.65 -7.79 2.25
C ASN A 46 22.50 -8.27 3.15
N VAL A 47 21.44 -8.81 2.56
CA VAL A 47 20.29 -9.38 3.25
C VAL A 47 20.48 -10.88 3.36
N GLU A 48 20.37 -11.41 4.57
CA GLU A 48 20.53 -12.83 4.88
C GLU A 48 19.19 -13.56 4.75
N ASN A 49 18.11 -12.92 5.21
CA ASN A 49 16.80 -13.55 5.27
C ASN A 49 15.68 -12.50 5.16
N VAL A 50 14.54 -12.93 4.61
CA VAL A 50 13.31 -12.13 4.52
C VAL A 50 12.15 -13.05 4.84
N TYR A 51 11.27 -12.66 5.76
CA TYR A 51 10.11 -13.45 6.15
C TYR A 51 8.99 -12.58 6.69
N PHE A 52 7.78 -13.11 6.72
CA PHE A 52 6.64 -12.42 7.31
C PHE A 52 6.59 -12.63 8.83
N SER A 53 6.05 -11.65 9.55
CA SER A 53 5.52 -11.88 10.91
C SER A 53 4.41 -12.93 10.87
N GLU A 54 4.10 -13.54 12.02
CA GLU A 54 3.04 -14.56 12.14
C GLU A 54 1.69 -14.06 11.63
N ASP A 55 1.34 -12.80 11.90
CA ASP A 55 0.09 -12.17 11.47
C ASP A 55 0.10 -11.65 10.02
N LYS A 56 1.22 -11.83 9.31
CA LYS A 56 1.47 -11.36 7.93
C LYS A 56 1.31 -9.84 7.72
N LYS A 57 1.28 -9.04 8.78
CA LYS A 57 1.18 -7.57 8.69
C LYS A 57 2.53 -6.88 8.56
N GLN A 58 3.62 -7.63 8.74
CA GLN A 58 4.97 -7.11 8.70
C GLN A 58 5.87 -8.05 7.90
N VAL A 59 6.86 -7.47 7.23
CA VAL A 59 7.99 -8.20 6.65
C VAL A 59 9.22 -7.85 7.45
N ILE A 60 9.92 -8.88 7.91
CA ILE A 60 11.15 -8.78 8.68
C ILE A 60 12.31 -9.10 7.75
N ILE A 61 13.29 -8.20 7.70
CA ILE A 61 14.47 -8.30 6.86
C ILE A 61 15.68 -8.39 7.76
N GLN A 62 16.35 -9.54 7.76
CA GLN A 62 17.56 -9.78 8.52
C GLN A 62 18.77 -9.47 7.66
N SER A 63 19.63 -8.59 8.16
CA SER A 63 20.95 -8.32 7.60
C SER A 63 22.01 -8.59 8.65
N LEU A 64 23.27 -8.76 8.21
CA LEU A 64 24.44 -8.95 9.08
C LEU A 64 24.56 -7.96 10.25
N LYS A 65 24.02 -6.74 10.09
CA LYS A 65 24.20 -5.64 11.06
C LYS A 65 22.98 -5.38 11.93
N LYS A 66 21.78 -5.71 11.44
CA LYS A 66 20.50 -5.41 12.10
C LYS A 66 19.32 -6.01 11.36
N GLU A 67 18.20 -6.02 12.05
CA GLU A 67 16.89 -6.32 11.49
C GLU A 67 16.13 -5.04 11.11
N PHE A 68 15.32 -5.15 10.06
CA PHE A 68 14.38 -4.11 9.64
C PHE A 68 12.97 -4.69 9.59
N VAL A 69 12.01 -3.87 9.99
CA VAL A 69 10.60 -4.26 10.03
C VAL A 69 9.81 -3.34 9.12
N LEU A 70 9.28 -3.90 8.03
CA LEU A 70 8.43 -3.21 7.08
C LEU A 70 6.97 -3.51 7.38
N LYS A 71 6.19 -2.50 7.74
CA LYS A 71 4.76 -2.68 8.04
C LYS A 71 3.93 -2.52 6.78
N ASN A 72 2.80 -3.23 6.71
CA ASN A 72 1.90 -3.20 5.56
C ASN A 72 1.18 -1.86 5.32
N ASN A 73 1.30 -0.90 6.24
CA ASN A 73 0.83 0.47 6.06
C ASN A 73 1.88 1.41 5.45
N PHE A 74 3.10 0.93 5.18
CA PHE A 74 4.12 1.72 4.48
C PHE A 74 3.76 1.82 2.99
N MET A 75 4.01 2.99 2.40
CA MET A 75 3.88 3.15 0.95
C MET A 75 4.90 2.26 0.25
N GLY A 76 4.55 1.66 -0.89
CA GLY A 76 5.42 0.71 -1.58
C GLY A 76 5.48 -0.69 -0.97
N TRP A 77 4.78 -0.97 0.15
CA TRP A 77 4.84 -2.29 0.78
C TRP A 77 4.33 -3.42 -0.13
N TYR A 78 3.21 -3.21 -0.81
CA TYR A 78 2.65 -4.21 -1.73
C TYR A 78 3.55 -4.43 -2.94
N GLU A 79 4.18 -3.38 -3.46
CA GLU A 79 5.17 -3.50 -4.54
C GLU A 79 6.40 -4.28 -4.06
N PHE A 80 6.88 -3.97 -2.85
CA PHE A 80 8.03 -4.63 -2.23
C PHE A 80 7.83 -6.14 -2.10
N ILE A 81 6.72 -6.59 -1.51
CA ILE A 81 6.49 -8.04 -1.27
C ILE A 81 6.39 -8.86 -2.55
N GLN A 82 6.00 -8.25 -3.66
CA GLN A 82 5.93 -8.91 -4.97
C GLN A 82 7.30 -9.02 -5.66
N ASN A 83 8.29 -8.23 -5.21
CA ASN A 83 9.61 -8.15 -5.82
C ASN A 83 10.73 -8.67 -4.89
N VAL A 84 10.38 -9.34 -3.80
CA VAL A 84 11.36 -10.05 -2.97
C VAL A 84 12.04 -11.14 -3.82
N PRO A 85 13.39 -11.18 -3.88
CA PRO A 85 14.12 -12.18 -4.64
C PRO A 85 13.82 -13.62 -4.17
N SER A 86 13.61 -14.54 -5.13
CA SER A 86 13.30 -15.96 -4.86
C SER A 86 14.35 -16.74 -4.08
N LYS A 87 15.57 -16.19 -3.94
CA LYS A 87 16.63 -16.79 -3.11
C LYS A 87 16.29 -16.83 -1.62
N PHE A 88 15.32 -16.04 -1.14
CA PHE A 88 14.92 -15.99 0.27
C PHE A 88 13.86 -17.06 0.56
N THR A 89 14.29 -18.28 0.85
CA THR A 89 13.40 -19.45 0.98
C THR A 89 12.42 -19.40 2.16
N ASN A 90 12.66 -18.58 3.18
CA ASN A 90 11.73 -18.38 4.29
C ASN A 90 10.64 -17.34 4.00
N PHE A 91 10.71 -16.67 2.85
CA PHE A 91 9.68 -15.76 2.42
C PHE A 91 8.50 -16.53 1.84
N ASP A 92 7.29 -16.20 2.29
CA ASP A 92 6.08 -16.90 1.93
C ASP A 92 5.53 -16.38 0.59
N PHE A 93 6.11 -16.86 -0.51
CA PHE A 93 5.73 -16.46 -1.87
C PHE A 93 4.30 -16.90 -2.24
N ASP A 94 3.85 -18.03 -1.70
CA ASP A 94 2.50 -18.55 -1.94
C ASP A 94 1.45 -17.62 -1.32
N TYR A 95 1.67 -17.17 -0.08
CA TYR A 95 0.83 -16.15 0.54
C TYR A 95 0.72 -14.88 -0.32
N VAL A 96 1.85 -14.36 -0.83
CA VAL A 96 1.83 -13.16 -1.68
C VAL A 96 1.02 -13.42 -2.96
N SER A 97 1.26 -14.56 -3.63
CA SER A 97 0.55 -14.94 -4.85
C SER A 97 -0.96 -15.01 -4.62
N ASP A 98 -1.37 -15.71 -3.56
CA ASP A 98 -2.78 -15.92 -3.23
C ASP A 98 -3.45 -14.63 -2.75
N PHE A 99 -2.74 -13.82 -1.97
CA PHE A 99 -3.21 -12.49 -1.57
C PHE A 99 -3.51 -11.63 -2.80
N MET A 100 -2.55 -11.48 -3.72
CA MET A 100 -2.71 -10.63 -4.91
C MET A 100 -3.80 -11.16 -5.85
N LYS A 101 -3.94 -12.49 -6.00
CA LYS A 101 -5.04 -13.10 -6.77
C LYS A 101 -6.42 -12.90 -6.14
N SER A 102 -6.49 -12.77 -4.81
CA SER A 102 -7.76 -12.59 -4.10
C SER A 102 -8.35 -11.19 -4.26
N LEU A 103 -7.55 -10.21 -4.71
CA LEU A 103 -7.97 -8.82 -4.83
C LEU A 103 -9.00 -8.63 -5.94
N GLN A 104 -10.00 -7.81 -5.66
CA GLN A 104 -11.07 -7.48 -6.61
C GLN A 104 -10.86 -6.07 -7.20
N PRO A 105 -11.38 -5.81 -8.41
CA PRO A 105 -11.35 -4.47 -9.00
C PRO A 105 -12.16 -3.46 -8.18
N CYS A 106 -11.63 -2.25 -8.04
CA CYS A 106 -12.35 -1.12 -7.46
C CYS A 106 -13.03 -0.29 -8.57
N ASP A 107 -14.36 -0.27 -8.59
CA ASP A 107 -15.13 0.56 -9.53
C ASP A 107 -14.94 2.08 -9.30
N ILE A 108 -14.41 2.49 -8.14
CA ILE A 108 -14.23 3.90 -7.79
C ILE A 108 -12.89 4.43 -8.32
N CYS A 109 -11.76 3.78 -8.01
CA CYS A 109 -10.44 4.27 -8.39
C CYS A 109 -9.79 3.54 -9.58
N GLY A 110 -10.37 2.43 -10.03
CA GLY A 110 -9.88 1.64 -11.15
C GLY A 110 -8.69 0.74 -10.85
N ILE A 111 -8.39 0.48 -9.58
CA ILE A 111 -7.29 -0.39 -9.13
C ILE A 111 -7.82 -1.73 -8.63
N VAL A 112 -7.14 -2.82 -8.95
CA VAL A 112 -7.41 -4.17 -8.42
C VAL A 112 -6.80 -4.28 -7.03
N ALA A 113 -7.54 -3.79 -6.04
CA ALA A 113 -7.07 -3.64 -4.66
C ALA A 113 -8.19 -3.75 -3.62
N VAL A 114 -9.36 -4.32 -3.98
CA VAL A 114 -10.45 -4.52 -3.03
C VAL A 114 -10.23 -5.82 -2.25
N LYS A 115 -10.24 -5.71 -0.92
CA LYS A 115 -10.17 -6.82 0.03
C LYS A 115 -11.10 -6.52 1.20
N GLU A 116 -11.84 -7.52 1.68
CA GLU A 116 -12.69 -7.38 2.89
C GLU A 116 -13.59 -6.13 2.85
N ASN A 117 -14.25 -5.91 1.71
CA ASN A 117 -15.17 -4.80 1.47
C ASN A 117 -14.55 -3.39 1.54
N HIS A 118 -13.23 -3.25 1.36
CA HIS A 118 -12.55 -1.96 1.26
C HIS A 118 -11.50 -1.98 0.16
N CYS A 119 -11.31 -0.86 -0.53
CA CYS A 119 -10.18 -0.68 -1.44
C CYS A 119 -8.92 -0.28 -0.67
N LEU A 120 -7.83 -1.04 -0.78
CA LEU A 120 -6.56 -0.77 -0.11
C LEU A 120 -5.86 0.51 -0.60
N VAL A 121 -6.27 1.06 -1.75
CA VAL A 121 -5.69 2.28 -2.33
C VAL A 121 -6.54 3.51 -2.00
N CYS A 122 -7.80 3.55 -2.45
CA CYS A 122 -8.64 4.72 -2.24
C CYS A 122 -9.47 4.68 -0.95
N GLN A 123 -9.33 3.62 -0.14
CA GLN A 123 -10.02 3.40 1.14
C GLN A 123 -11.55 3.44 1.10
N ASN A 124 -12.14 3.51 -0.09
CA ASN A 124 -13.58 3.48 -0.24
C ASN A 124 -14.12 2.05 -0.13
N VAL A 125 -15.30 1.95 0.44
CA VAL A 125 -16.12 0.74 0.43
C VAL A 125 -16.67 0.54 -1.00
N PRO A 126 -16.51 -0.65 -1.62
CA PRO A 126 -17.17 -0.96 -2.88
C PRO A 126 -18.69 -0.96 -2.73
N TRP A 127 -19.41 -0.75 -3.83
CA TRP A 127 -20.85 -0.90 -3.82
C TRP A 127 -21.26 -2.33 -3.43
N ASN A 128 -22.28 -2.46 -2.58
CA ASN A 128 -22.86 -3.72 -2.14
C ASN A 128 -24.36 -3.50 -1.82
N ASP A 129 -25.09 -4.60 -1.61
CA ASP A 129 -26.55 -4.56 -1.43
C ASP A 129 -27.02 -3.86 -0.14
N GLN A 130 -26.12 -3.55 0.79
CA GLN A 130 -26.44 -2.80 2.01
C GLN A 130 -26.41 -1.27 1.77
N ILE A 131 -25.89 -0.81 0.63
CA ILE A 131 -25.82 0.59 0.28
C ILE A 131 -27.10 0.99 -0.44
N ASN A 132 -27.83 1.93 0.15
CA ASN A 132 -29.06 2.48 -0.44
C ASN A 132 -28.77 3.22 -1.75
N GLY A 133 -29.66 3.03 -2.74
CA GLY A 133 -29.60 3.70 -4.03
C GLY A 133 -29.02 2.82 -5.14
N SER A 134 -28.86 3.40 -6.32
CA SER A 134 -28.36 2.66 -7.48
C SER A 134 -26.84 2.50 -7.41
N LYS A 135 -26.32 1.35 -7.89
CA LYS A 135 -24.87 1.11 -8.02
C LYS A 135 -24.18 2.22 -8.80
N ILE A 136 -24.80 2.65 -9.89
CA ILE A 136 -24.22 3.66 -10.76
C ILE A 136 -24.11 5.01 -10.05
N ASP A 137 -25.17 5.50 -9.41
CA ASP A 137 -25.16 6.81 -8.73
C ASP A 137 -24.17 6.83 -7.57
N TYR A 138 -24.06 5.72 -6.83
CA TYR A 138 -23.06 5.56 -5.79
C TYR A 138 -21.64 5.71 -6.35
N ILE A 139 -21.31 4.96 -7.40
CA ILE A 139 -19.99 5.02 -8.03
C ILE A 139 -19.70 6.43 -8.52
N LYS A 140 -20.65 7.08 -9.20
CA LYS A 140 -20.53 8.46 -9.67
C LYS A 140 -20.17 9.42 -8.55
N GLN A 141 -20.92 9.37 -7.45
CA GLN A 141 -20.70 10.23 -6.30
C GLN A 141 -19.31 10.03 -5.69
N LYS A 142 -18.87 8.78 -5.56
CA LYS A 142 -17.54 8.45 -5.02
C LYS A 142 -16.42 8.89 -5.96
N GLN A 143 -16.58 8.70 -7.27
CA GLN A 143 -15.62 9.18 -8.27
C GLN A 143 -15.54 10.72 -8.28
N LEU A 144 -16.68 11.42 -8.26
CA LEU A 144 -16.72 12.89 -8.13
C LEU A 144 -15.95 13.38 -6.90
N THR A 145 -16.13 12.71 -5.77
CA THR A 145 -15.44 13.06 -4.53
C THR A 145 -13.94 12.80 -4.63
N LEU A 146 -13.55 11.62 -5.13
CA LEU A 146 -12.15 11.21 -5.24
C LEU A 146 -11.36 12.10 -6.23
N PHE A 147 -11.98 12.46 -7.35
CA PHE A 147 -11.33 13.18 -8.46
C PHE A 147 -11.68 14.67 -8.50
N ALA A 148 -12.27 15.23 -7.44
CA ALA A 148 -12.76 16.61 -7.40
C ALA A 148 -11.69 17.64 -7.82
N SER A 149 -10.45 17.47 -7.36
CA SER A 149 -9.34 18.38 -7.69
C SER A 149 -8.95 18.29 -9.17
N ASN A 150 -8.82 17.07 -9.71
CA ASN A 150 -8.54 16.87 -11.13
C ASN A 150 -9.60 17.52 -12.02
N ILE A 151 -10.87 17.32 -11.68
CA ILE A 151 -12.00 17.89 -12.42
C ILE A 151 -11.97 19.42 -12.38
N LYS A 152 -11.77 20.01 -11.19
CA LYS A 152 -11.69 21.47 -11.02
C LYS A 152 -10.54 22.10 -11.81
N GLU A 153 -9.42 21.39 -11.91
CA GLU A 153 -8.23 21.84 -12.63
C GLU A 153 -8.27 21.52 -14.14
N GLY A 154 -9.37 20.92 -14.64
CA GLY A 154 -9.49 20.50 -16.04
C GLY A 154 -8.51 19.39 -16.43
N LYS A 155 -7.96 18.65 -15.45
CA LYS A 155 -7.03 17.56 -15.68
C LYS A 155 -7.79 16.29 -16.06
N GLU A 156 -7.23 15.57 -17.02
CA GLU A 156 -7.72 14.24 -17.39
C GLU A 156 -7.69 13.31 -16.16
N VAL A 157 -8.82 12.66 -15.87
CA VAL A 157 -8.93 11.69 -14.79
C VAL A 157 -8.48 10.34 -15.34
N LYS A 158 -7.26 9.94 -14.97
CA LYS A 158 -6.70 8.60 -15.24
C LYS A 158 -6.82 7.71 -14.01
N GLN A 159 -6.69 6.40 -14.21
CA GLN A 159 -6.60 5.44 -13.11
C GLN A 159 -5.45 5.83 -12.18
N TYR A 160 -5.64 5.64 -10.87
CA TYR A 160 -4.67 6.00 -9.82
C TYR A 160 -3.43 5.09 -9.75
N ALA A 161 -3.14 4.33 -10.80
CA ALA A 161 -2.04 3.37 -10.78
C ALA A 161 -0.71 4.09 -10.95
N LYS A 162 -0.18 4.55 -9.81
CA LYS A 162 1.25 4.77 -9.71
C LYS A 162 1.94 3.41 -9.46
N PRO A 163 3.11 3.16 -10.06
CA PRO A 163 3.90 1.94 -9.82
C PRO A 163 4.10 1.66 -8.32
N GLU A 164 4.28 2.72 -7.52
CA GLU A 164 4.53 2.69 -6.06
C GLU A 164 3.42 2.01 -5.22
N TYR A 165 2.27 1.70 -5.80
CA TYR A 165 1.21 0.97 -5.09
C TYR A 165 1.28 -0.54 -5.27
N GLY A 166 2.07 -1.05 -6.22
CA GLY A 166 2.19 -2.49 -6.48
C GLY A 166 0.90 -3.19 -6.94
N PHE A 167 -0.17 -2.46 -7.25
CA PHE A 167 -1.43 -3.06 -7.69
C PHE A 167 -1.62 -2.96 -9.20
N LYS A 168 -2.38 -3.91 -9.75
CA LYS A 168 -2.77 -3.87 -11.16
C LYS A 168 -3.90 -2.87 -11.39
N VAL A 169 -3.90 -2.33 -12.60
CA VAL A 169 -5.01 -1.55 -13.15
C VAL A 169 -6.15 -2.47 -13.54
N ASN A 170 -7.39 -2.05 -13.30
CA ASN A 170 -8.55 -2.65 -13.95
C ASN A 170 -8.74 -2.03 -15.34
N GLU A 171 -8.38 -2.77 -16.39
CA GLU A 171 -8.49 -2.34 -17.79
C GLU A 171 -9.94 -2.04 -18.23
N ASN A 172 -10.92 -2.63 -17.54
CA ASN A 172 -12.35 -2.43 -17.83
C ASN A 172 -12.96 -1.28 -17.01
N TRP A 173 -12.15 -0.55 -16.24
CA TRP A 173 -12.65 0.54 -15.41
C TRP A 173 -13.19 1.69 -16.25
N LYS A 174 -14.29 2.30 -15.77
CA LYS A 174 -14.93 3.43 -16.42
C LYS A 174 -15.13 4.57 -15.44
N LEU A 175 -14.88 5.77 -15.94
CA LEU A 175 -15.25 7.01 -15.30
C LEU A 175 -16.71 7.32 -15.64
N HIS A 176 -17.52 7.59 -14.62
CA HIS A 176 -18.97 7.80 -14.72
C HIS A 176 -19.38 9.26 -14.43
N LEU A 177 -18.48 10.22 -14.62
CA LEU A 177 -18.75 11.65 -14.40
C LEU A 177 -19.78 12.22 -15.38
#